data_AF-A0AAJ7EGC2-F1
#
_entry.id   AF-A0AAJ7EGC2-F1
#
_cell.length_a   1.000
_cell.length_b   1.000
_cell.length_c   1.000
_cell.angle_alpha   90.00
_cell.angle_beta   90.00
_cell.angle_gamma   90.00
#
_symmetry.space_group_name_H-M   'P 1'
#
loop_
_entity.id
_entity.type
_entity.pdbx_description
1 polymer ?
#
loop_
_entity_poly.entity_id
_entity_poly.type
_entity_poly.pdbx_seq_one_letter_code
_entity_poly.pdbx_strand_id
1 'polypeptide(L)'
;MFKCMVMLYFALVATSTGQQYDYYHDLHLPHDPPLYPVFAQPPPTQFSCSGRTIGYYADVQSGCQAFHFCWHRRVISTELCTNGTLFNEQFQVCDHFYNVRCGSPYEDL
;
A
#
# COMPACT_ATOMS: atom_id res chain seq x y z
N MET A 1 25.12 -51.79 5.65
CA MET A 1 25.04 -51.08 6.94
C MET A 1 25.23 -49.56 6.79
N PHE A 2 26.23 -49.07 6.03
CA PHE A 2 26.46 -47.62 5.82
C PHE A 2 25.34 -46.84 5.09
N LYS A 3 24.54 -47.49 4.23
CA LYS A 3 23.43 -46.84 3.50
C LYS A 3 22.29 -46.34 4.41
N CYS A 4 21.99 -47.02 5.53
CA CYS A 4 20.92 -46.57 6.46
C CYS A 4 21.32 -45.36 7.29
N MET A 5 22.60 -45.27 7.70
CA MET A 5 23.09 -44.14 8.51
C MET A 5 23.05 -42.82 7.73
N VAL A 6 23.33 -42.85 6.42
CA VAL A 6 23.25 -41.66 5.56
C VAL A 6 21.81 -41.17 5.43
N MET A 7 20.83 -42.07 5.26
CA MET A 7 19.41 -41.70 5.17
C MET A 7 18.87 -41.14 6.50
N LEU A 8 19.32 -41.68 7.64
CA LEU A 8 19.02 -41.12 8.97
C LEU A 8 19.65 -39.74 9.17
N TYR A 9 20.86 -39.52 8.65
CA TYR A 9 21.52 -38.22 8.67
C TYR A 9 20.76 -37.18 7.85
N PHE A 10 20.33 -37.52 6.62
CA PHE A 10 19.52 -36.64 5.80
C PHE A 10 18.14 -36.34 6.41
N ALA A 11 17.52 -37.30 7.12
CA ALA A 11 16.28 -37.09 7.84
C ALA A 11 16.43 -36.10 9.03
N LEU A 12 17.59 -36.10 9.71
CA LEU A 12 17.90 -35.15 10.79
C LEU A 12 18.23 -33.74 10.26
N VAL A 13 18.76 -33.63 9.03
CA VAL A 13 19.05 -32.33 8.40
C VAL A 13 17.78 -31.70 7.78
N ALA A 14 16.70 -32.48 7.58
CA ALA A 14 15.48 -32.02 6.93
C ALA A 14 14.50 -31.22 7.83
N THR A 15 14.88 -30.82 9.04
CA THR A 15 14.00 -30.08 9.96
C THR A 15 14.62 -28.77 10.48
N SER A 16 15.37 -28.04 9.67
CA SER A 16 15.50 -26.60 9.92
C SER A 16 14.22 -25.93 9.43
N THR A 17 13.19 -25.89 10.27
CA THR A 17 12.03 -25.02 10.08
C THR A 17 12.48 -23.57 10.28
N GLY A 18 13.25 -23.02 9.34
CA GLY A 18 13.31 -21.57 9.18
C GLY A 18 11.94 -21.16 8.68
N GLN A 19 11.07 -20.68 9.57
CA GLN A 19 9.81 -20.07 9.15
C GLN A 19 10.15 -18.95 8.16
N GLN A 20 9.50 -18.96 7.01
CA GLN A 20 9.60 -17.90 6.01
C GLN A 20 9.29 -16.55 6.69
N TYR A 21 10.25 -15.62 6.65
CA TYR A 21 10.06 -14.29 7.19
C TYR A 21 9.07 -13.52 6.31
N ASP A 22 7.91 -13.20 6.86
CA ASP A 22 6.92 -12.37 6.16
C ASP A 22 7.18 -10.89 6.49
N TYR A 23 7.72 -10.18 5.50
CA TYR A 23 8.00 -8.75 5.59
C TYR A 23 6.74 -7.93 5.91
N TYR A 24 5.53 -8.39 5.56
CA TYR A 24 4.27 -7.68 5.86
C TYR A 24 4.02 -7.49 7.36
N HIS A 25 4.59 -8.32 8.22
CA HIS A 25 4.49 -8.12 9.67
C HIS A 25 5.19 -6.85 10.16
N ASP A 26 6.24 -6.40 9.46
CA ASP A 26 6.99 -5.20 9.86
C ASP A 26 6.28 -3.90 9.45
N LEU A 27 5.42 -3.91 8.42
CA LEU A 27 4.75 -2.69 7.96
C LEU A 27 3.77 -2.11 8.98
N HIS A 28 3.31 -2.92 9.94
CA HIS A 28 2.46 -2.48 11.05
C HIS A 28 3.25 -1.86 12.20
N LEU A 29 4.58 -2.03 12.23
CA LEU A 29 5.43 -1.43 13.25
C LEU A 29 5.69 0.06 12.95
N PRO A 30 6.03 0.88 13.96
CA PRO A 30 6.47 2.25 13.72
C PRO A 30 7.77 2.28 12.90
N HIS A 31 7.80 3.13 11.88
CA HIS A 31 8.98 3.38 11.05
C HIS A 31 9.44 4.82 11.19
N ASP A 32 10.76 5.03 11.23
CA ASP A 32 11.39 6.35 11.20
C ASP A 32 12.50 6.35 10.11
N PRO A 33 12.29 7.02 8.96
CA PRO A 33 11.13 7.85 8.62
C PRO A 33 9.86 7.03 8.31
N PRO A 34 8.66 7.64 8.33
CA PRO A 34 7.43 6.98 7.91
C PRO A 34 7.51 6.43 6.48
N LEU A 35 6.91 5.27 6.24
CA LEU A 35 6.86 4.63 4.92
C LEU A 35 5.77 5.21 4.00
N TYR A 36 5.05 6.22 4.47
CA TYR A 36 3.94 6.87 3.79
C TYR A 36 3.98 8.40 4.02
N PRO A 37 3.34 9.21 3.16
CA PRO A 37 3.30 10.66 3.34
C PRO A 37 2.54 11.07 4.60
N VAL A 38 3.01 12.13 5.27
CA VAL A 38 2.43 12.67 6.51
C VAL A 38 2.15 14.16 6.37
N PHE A 39 1.36 14.51 5.35
CA PHE A 39 0.97 15.89 5.09
C PHE A 39 0.02 16.43 6.16
N ALA A 40 0.27 17.65 6.62
CA ALA A 40 -0.64 18.36 7.53
C ALA A 40 -1.85 18.98 6.79
N GLN A 41 -1.69 19.25 5.49
CA GLN A 41 -2.69 19.82 4.58
C GLN A 41 -2.41 19.31 3.15
N PRO A 42 -3.41 19.22 2.26
CA PRO A 42 -3.20 18.78 0.88
C PRO A 42 -2.08 19.59 0.20
N PRO A 43 -1.02 18.94 -0.33
CA PRO A 43 0.03 19.65 -1.05
C PRO A 43 -0.51 20.17 -2.39
N PRO A 44 0.07 21.25 -2.95
CA PRO A 44 -0.24 21.67 -4.30
C PRO A 44 0.29 20.63 -5.31
N THR A 45 -0.58 20.14 -6.19
CA THR A 45 -0.27 19.15 -7.23
C THR A 45 -0.83 19.57 -8.58
N GLN A 46 -0.48 18.84 -9.64
CA GLN A 46 -1.04 19.04 -10.99
C GLN A 46 -2.33 18.22 -11.23
N PHE A 47 -3.01 17.78 -10.17
CA PHE A 47 -4.24 17.00 -10.31
C PHE A 47 -5.31 17.79 -11.08
N SER A 48 -6.07 17.09 -11.93
CA SER A 48 -7.18 17.65 -12.69
C SER A 48 -8.31 16.66 -12.89
N CYS A 49 -9.54 17.17 -12.85
CA CYS A 49 -10.77 16.44 -13.22
C CYS A 49 -11.00 16.37 -14.75
N SER A 50 -10.07 16.84 -15.57
CA SER A 50 -10.17 16.74 -17.03
C SER A 50 -10.23 15.27 -17.46
N GLY A 51 -11.21 14.92 -18.29
CA GLY A 51 -11.41 13.54 -18.76
C GLY A 51 -11.99 12.57 -17.72
N ARG A 52 -12.29 13.05 -16.50
CA ARG A 52 -12.86 12.25 -15.41
C ARG A 52 -14.37 12.44 -15.30
N THR A 53 -15.08 11.39 -14.88
CA THR A 53 -16.51 11.45 -14.56
C THR A 53 -16.71 12.00 -13.14
N ILE A 54 -17.95 12.01 -12.66
CA ILE A 54 -18.22 12.27 -11.24
C ILE A 54 -17.61 11.14 -10.40
N GLY A 55 -16.91 11.46 -9.31
CA GLY A 55 -16.29 10.46 -8.43
C GLY A 55 -15.12 11.00 -7.60
N TYR A 56 -14.60 10.14 -6.72
CA TYR A 56 -13.39 10.41 -5.94
C TYR A 56 -12.17 9.81 -6.63
N TYR A 57 -11.08 10.56 -6.64
CA TYR A 57 -9.87 10.24 -7.39
C TYR A 57 -8.63 10.47 -6.54
N ALA A 58 -7.69 9.53 -6.59
CA ALA A 58 -6.44 9.60 -5.88
C ALA A 58 -5.51 10.66 -6.48
N ASP A 59 -4.82 11.41 -5.61
CA ASP A 59 -3.72 12.27 -6.01
C ASP A 59 -2.40 11.50 -5.93
N VAL A 60 -1.94 11.00 -7.07
CA VAL A 60 -0.69 10.24 -7.18
C VAL A 60 0.54 11.08 -6.82
N GLN A 61 0.52 12.40 -7.03
CA GLN A 61 1.66 13.28 -6.67
C GLN A 61 1.78 13.46 -5.16
N SER A 62 0.67 13.37 -4.43
CA SER A 62 0.65 13.32 -2.97
C SER A 62 0.99 11.93 -2.39
N GLY A 63 1.42 10.97 -3.22
CA GLY A 63 1.55 9.57 -2.81
C GLY A 63 0.22 8.95 -2.39
N CYS A 64 -0.89 9.43 -2.94
CA CYS A 64 -2.27 9.03 -2.64
C CYS A 64 -2.73 9.31 -1.20
N GLN A 65 -2.02 10.14 -0.42
CA GLN A 65 -2.58 10.60 0.86
C GLN A 65 -3.72 11.59 0.63
N ALA A 66 -3.62 12.43 -0.39
CA ALA A 66 -4.71 13.30 -0.83
C ALA A 66 -5.61 12.62 -1.86
N PHE A 67 -6.89 12.99 -1.85
CA PHE A 67 -7.86 12.62 -2.87
C PHE A 67 -8.82 13.78 -3.17
N HIS A 68 -9.43 13.74 -4.34
CA HIS A 68 -10.27 14.82 -4.85
C HIS A 68 -11.64 14.30 -5.25
N PHE A 69 -12.68 15.05 -4.90
CA PHE A 69 -14.01 14.82 -5.47
C PHE A 69 -14.16 15.64 -6.75
N CYS A 70 -14.40 14.98 -7.88
CA CYS A 70 -14.66 15.61 -9.15
C CYS A 70 -16.16 15.64 -9.47
N TRP A 71 -16.65 16.80 -9.93
CA TRP A 71 -17.99 16.94 -10.51
C TRP A 71 -17.97 18.04 -11.58
N HIS A 72 -18.64 17.81 -12.72
CA HIS A 72 -18.66 18.73 -13.86
C HIS A 72 -17.25 19.16 -14.33
N ARG A 73 -16.29 18.22 -14.31
CA ARG A 73 -14.87 18.44 -14.66
C ARG A 73 -14.16 19.47 -13.77
N ARG A 74 -14.67 19.70 -12.56
CA ARG A 74 -14.08 20.58 -11.54
C ARG A 74 -13.80 19.79 -10.28
N VAL A 75 -12.74 20.18 -9.56
CA VAL A 75 -12.49 19.71 -8.20
C VAL A 75 -13.47 20.43 -7.29
N ILE A 76 -14.27 19.66 -6.55
CA ILE A 76 -15.27 20.16 -5.60
C ILE A 76 -14.70 20.20 -4.19
N SER A 77 -13.96 19.15 -3.81
CA SER A 77 -13.24 19.07 -2.54
C SER A 77 -11.91 18.36 -2.71
N THR A 78 -11.00 18.63 -1.79
CA THR A 78 -9.70 17.95 -1.65
C THR A 78 -9.53 17.62 -0.19
N GLU A 79 -9.29 16.35 0.10
CA GLU A 79 -9.20 15.84 1.45
C GLU A 79 -7.91 15.03 1.62
N LEU A 80 -7.48 14.86 2.87
CA LEU A 80 -6.40 13.95 3.24
C LEU A 80 -6.94 12.73 3.96
N CYS A 81 -6.44 11.55 3.59
CA CYS A 81 -6.46 10.39 4.45
C CYS A 81 -5.59 10.62 5.70
N THR A 82 -5.97 10.00 6.81
CA THR A 82 -5.23 10.12 8.07
C THR A 82 -3.86 9.44 7.98
N ASN A 83 -2.93 9.84 8.84
CA ASN A 83 -1.60 9.24 8.91
C ASN A 83 -1.69 7.71 9.05
N GLY A 84 -1.02 6.99 8.15
CA GLY A 84 -1.01 5.53 8.07
C GLY A 84 -1.96 4.96 7.01
N THR A 85 -2.74 5.82 6.36
CA THR A 85 -3.69 5.43 5.31
C THR A 85 -3.51 6.23 4.03
N LEU A 86 -3.83 5.61 2.90
CA LEU A 86 -3.82 6.19 1.57
C LEU A 86 -5.18 5.95 0.91
N PHE A 87 -5.56 6.82 -0.01
CA PHE A 87 -6.83 6.68 -0.72
C PHE A 87 -6.74 5.53 -1.73
N ASN A 88 -7.55 4.50 -1.48
CA ASN A 88 -7.77 3.40 -2.40
C ASN A 88 -8.89 3.79 -3.37
N GLU A 89 -8.53 4.19 -4.58
CA GLU A 89 -9.50 4.65 -5.59
C GLU A 89 -10.44 3.52 -6.04
N GLN A 90 -10.00 2.26 -6.03
CA GLN A 90 -10.85 1.11 -6.38
C GLN A 90 -12.00 0.95 -5.39
N PHE A 91 -11.67 0.91 -4.09
CA PHE A 91 -12.65 0.68 -3.02
C PHE A 91 -13.27 1.97 -2.48
N GLN A 92 -12.82 3.14 -2.97
CA GLN A 92 -13.29 4.47 -2.58
C GLN A 92 -13.20 4.70 -1.06
N VAL A 93 -12.10 4.25 -0.44
CA VAL A 93 -11.86 4.32 1.01
C VAL A 93 -10.39 4.64 1.30
N CYS A 94 -10.10 5.29 2.44
CA CYS A 94 -8.73 5.34 2.96
C CYS A 94 -8.39 3.99 3.58
N ASP A 95 -7.48 3.24 2.94
CA ASP A 95 -6.99 1.95 3.43
C ASP A 95 -5.56 2.10 3.95
N HIS A 96 -5.07 1.13 4.70
CA HIS A 96 -3.70 1.10 5.16
C HIS A 96 -2.72 1.25 4.01
N PHE A 97 -1.66 2.05 4.22
CA PHE A 97 -0.70 2.41 3.16
C PHE A 97 -0.08 1.20 2.46
N TYR A 98 0.04 0.06 3.14
CA TYR A 98 0.60 -1.18 2.60
C TYR A 98 -0.38 -1.98 1.72
N ASN A 99 -1.67 -1.70 1.82
CA ASN A 99 -2.69 -2.26 0.93
C ASN A 99 -2.76 -1.47 -0.37
N VAL A 100 -2.54 -0.15 -0.34
CA VAL A 100 -2.77 0.71 -1.50
C VAL A 100 -1.60 0.72 -2.49
N ARG A 101 -1.88 0.40 -3.76
CA ARG A 101 -0.94 0.55 -4.88
C ARG A 101 -1.10 1.90 -5.57
N CYS A 102 -0.55 2.96 -4.98
CA CYS A 102 -0.71 4.33 -5.47
C CYS A 102 -0.25 4.52 -6.93
N GLY A 103 -1.16 4.97 -7.80
CA GLY A 103 -0.88 5.20 -9.23
C GLY A 103 -0.75 3.93 -10.07
N SER A 104 -0.98 2.75 -9.48
CA SER A 104 -1.03 1.48 -10.21
C SER A 104 -2.39 1.32 -10.90
N PRO A 105 -2.43 0.91 -12.18
CA PRO A 105 -3.66 0.45 -12.81
C PRO A 105 -4.05 -0.96 -12.35
N TYR A 106 -3.11 -1.69 -11.75
CA TYR A 106 -3.37 -2.96 -11.09
C TYR A 106 -3.86 -2.67 -9.68
N GLU A 107 -5.18 -2.57 -9.63
CA GLU A 107 -6.03 -2.66 -8.45
C GLU A 107 -5.66 -3.88 -7.59
N ASP A 108 -5.86 -3.79 -6.27
CA ASP A 108 -5.32 -4.74 -5.29
C ASP A 108 -5.85 -6.17 -5.55
N LEU A 109 -5.06 -6.96 -6.29
CA LEU A 109 -5.22 -8.39 -6.56
C LEU A 109 -4.24 -9.21 -5.69
#